data_AF-A0A2V7MR30-F1
#
_entry.id   AF-A0A2V7MR30-F1
#
_cell.length_a   1.000
_cell.length_b   1.000
_cell.length_c   1.000
_cell.angle_alpha   90.00
_cell.angle_beta   90.00
_cell.angle_gamma   90.00
#
_symmetry.space_group_name_H-M   'P 1'
#
loop_
_entity.id
_entity.type
_entity.pdbx_description
1 polymer ?
#
loop_
_entity_poly.entity_id
_entity_poly.type
_entity_poly.pdbx_seq_one_letter_code
_entity_poly.pdbx_strand_id
1 'polypeptide(L)'
;MRFARATGRPPTRDQVSPLRLSWRDRLVGDWLIRSPRALLCAAVILSACGSSPKSVPLPAPAPGPAAAATPGRVSLDSHEQYYDIDGSSAGALREQIRRLGPRDGGAARDALTVWTIDWTYAEAHSPEGCGLRDVKVTLTLNTTLPRWAPPTGTPARLIDSWRTYLRSVKLHEAGHRTIAEQNARDLLAALLALRGATCQEVWDAASRTGERVVAEGRAKNRAYDVETKHGQTQGVELRP
;
A
#
# COMPACT_ATOMS: atom_id res chain seq x y z
N MET A 1 7.13 16.27 -7.44
CA MET A 1 6.90 15.03 -6.66
C MET A 1 7.59 13.90 -7.39
N ARG A 2 8.45 13.13 -6.72
CA ARG A 2 9.22 12.03 -7.30
C ARG A 2 8.63 10.69 -6.89
N PHE A 3 8.79 9.68 -7.74
CA PHE A 3 8.28 8.33 -7.55
C PHE A 3 9.43 7.35 -7.77
N ALA A 4 9.62 6.44 -6.84
CA ALA A 4 10.55 5.34 -6.99
C ALA A 4 9.89 4.05 -6.51
N ARG A 5 10.25 2.97 -7.18
CA ARG A 5 9.73 1.62 -6.94
C ARG A 5 10.89 0.67 -6.90
N ALA A 6 11.00 -0.10 -5.84
CA ALA A 6 11.86 -1.27 -5.84
C ALA A 6 11.11 -2.45 -6.49
N THR A 7 11.08 -2.51 -7.82
CA THR A 7 10.60 -3.71 -8.53
C THR A 7 11.65 -4.81 -8.38
N GLY A 8 11.28 -5.93 -7.75
CA GLY A 8 12.17 -7.07 -7.57
C GLY A 8 11.45 -8.39 -7.42
N ARG A 9 11.08 -9.00 -8.55
CA ARG A 9 11.20 -10.44 -8.82
C ARG A 9 11.98 -10.55 -10.16
N PRO A 10 12.90 -11.53 -10.37
CA PRO A 10 13.72 -11.58 -11.57
C PRO A 10 12.86 -11.75 -12.83
N PRO A 11 13.33 -11.30 -14.01
CA PRO A 11 12.63 -11.53 -15.25
C PRO A 11 12.64 -13.03 -15.59
N THR A 12 11.46 -13.64 -15.75
CA THR A 12 11.29 -14.71 -16.73
C THR A 12 10.97 -14.04 -18.05
N ARG A 13 11.93 -14.09 -18.95
CA ARG A 13 11.87 -13.63 -20.33
C ARG A 13 10.79 -14.43 -21.07
N ASP A 14 9.70 -13.78 -21.46
CA ASP A 14 9.17 -13.80 -22.83
C ASP A 14 7.92 -12.92 -23.01
N GLN A 15 8.05 -11.96 -23.94
CA GLN A 15 7.06 -11.52 -24.93
C GLN A 15 5.62 -11.22 -24.46
N VAL A 16 5.27 -9.94 -24.27
CA VAL A 16 4.16 -9.29 -25.03
C VAL A 16 4.43 -7.78 -25.15
N SER A 17 4.48 -7.28 -26.38
CA SER A 17 4.60 -5.86 -26.76
C SER A 17 3.45 -4.98 -26.25
N PRO A 18 3.66 -3.66 -26.07
CA PRO A 18 2.59 -2.74 -25.69
C PRO A 18 1.79 -2.31 -26.92
N LEU A 19 0.55 -2.76 -27.02
CA LEU A 19 -0.43 -2.16 -27.92
C LEU A 19 -1.05 -0.93 -27.23
N ARG A 20 -0.64 0.25 -27.70
CA ARG A 20 -1.39 1.49 -27.55
C ARG A 20 -2.79 1.29 -28.12
N LEU A 21 -3.83 1.70 -27.41
CA LEU A 21 -5.06 2.21 -28.02
C LEU A 21 -5.67 3.26 -27.07
N SER A 22 -5.54 4.51 -27.46
CA SER A 22 -6.36 5.61 -26.96
C SER A 22 -7.83 5.37 -27.33
N TRP A 23 -8.75 5.69 -26.45
CA TRP A 23 -10.11 6.04 -26.84
C TRP A 23 -10.52 7.35 -26.18
N ARG A 24 -10.92 8.27 -27.07
CA ARG A 24 -11.40 9.63 -26.82
C ARG A 24 -12.82 9.59 -26.26
N ASP A 25 -13.10 10.59 -25.43
CA ASP A 25 -14.30 11.43 -25.37
C ASP A 25 -15.62 10.88 -25.94
N ARG A 26 -16.63 10.85 -25.07
CA ARG A 26 -18.01 11.28 -25.35
C ARG A 26 -18.69 11.53 -24.00
N LEU A 27 -18.85 12.79 -23.60
CA LEU A 27 -19.93 13.74 -23.93
C LEU A 27 -21.22 13.51 -23.11
N VAL A 28 -21.81 14.67 -22.80
CA VAL A 28 -23.21 14.98 -22.50
C VAL A 28 -23.59 15.03 -21.01
N GLY A 29 -23.94 16.23 -20.56
CA GLY A 29 -24.73 16.39 -19.33
C GLY A 29 -24.83 17.81 -18.74
N ASP A 30 -24.86 18.87 -19.55
CA ASP A 30 -25.17 20.22 -19.08
C ASP A 30 -26.60 20.26 -18.51
N TRP A 31 -26.73 20.47 -17.20
CA TRP A 31 -28.00 20.86 -16.56
C TRP A 31 -28.03 22.38 -16.36
N LEU A 32 -28.59 23.05 -17.35
CA LEU A 32 -29.08 24.42 -17.25
C LEU A 32 -30.40 24.43 -16.46
N ILE A 33 -30.41 25.00 -15.25
CA ILE A 33 -31.65 25.40 -14.59
C ILE A 33 -31.69 26.92 -14.43
N ARG A 34 -32.43 27.50 -15.37
CA ARG A 34 -33.29 28.71 -15.32
C ARG A 34 -33.22 29.58 -14.06
N SER A 35 -32.80 30.82 -14.29
CA SER A 35 -33.15 32.01 -13.52
C SER A 35 -34.59 32.46 -13.80
N PRO A 36 -35.34 33.00 -12.81
CA PRO A 36 -36.43 33.91 -13.08
C PRO A 36 -35.97 35.37 -12.86
N ARG A 37 -36.30 36.21 -13.85
CA ARG A 37 -36.27 37.67 -13.76
C ARG A 37 -37.48 38.19 -12.99
N ALA A 38 -37.31 39.42 -12.54
CA ALA A 38 -38.29 40.46 -12.24
C ALA A 38 -38.60 40.67 -10.75
N LEU A 39 -38.31 41.88 -10.25
CA LEU A 39 -39.27 42.97 -10.23
C LEU A 39 -38.57 44.28 -9.85
N LEU A 40 -38.82 45.33 -10.64
CA LEU A 40 -38.52 46.71 -10.27
C LEU A 40 -39.42 47.12 -9.10
N CYS A 41 -38.83 47.62 -8.02
CA CYS A 41 -39.50 48.52 -7.09
C CYS A 41 -38.70 49.82 -7.01
N ALA A 42 -39.26 50.87 -7.60
CA ALA A 42 -38.81 52.24 -7.39
C ALA A 42 -39.16 52.63 -5.94
N ALA A 43 -38.16 52.98 -5.14
CA ALA A 43 -38.34 53.52 -3.80
C ALA A 43 -37.72 54.92 -3.73
N VAL A 44 -38.55 55.81 -3.20
CA VAL A 44 -38.42 57.26 -3.07
C VAL A 44 -37.18 57.65 -2.26
N ILE A 45 -36.38 58.58 -2.78
CA ILE A 45 -35.20 59.15 -2.11
C ILE A 45 -35.69 60.28 -1.19
N LEU A 46 -35.71 60.04 0.11
CA LEU A 46 -35.69 61.08 1.13
C LEU A 46 -34.23 61.36 1.51
N SER A 47 -33.75 62.55 1.12
CA SER A 47 -32.40 63.02 1.41
C SER A 47 -32.32 63.43 2.88
N ALA A 48 -31.69 62.58 3.70
CA ALA A 48 -31.28 62.93 5.06
C ALA A 48 -29.76 63.11 5.08
N CYS A 49 -29.31 64.34 5.37
CA CYS A 49 -27.90 64.63 5.62
C CYS A 49 -27.48 63.99 6.95
N GLY A 50 -26.93 62.78 6.89
CA GLY A 50 -26.25 62.11 8.00
C GLY A 50 -24.75 62.07 7.72
N SER A 51 -23.94 62.73 8.53
CA SER A 51 -22.48 62.65 8.47
C SER A 51 -22.02 61.25 8.87
N SER A 52 -21.52 60.45 7.90
CA SER A 52 -20.94 59.13 8.17
C SER A 52 -19.65 59.27 9.00
N PRO A 53 -19.50 58.56 10.13
CA PRO A 53 -18.22 58.45 10.79
C PRO A 53 -17.26 57.61 9.93
N LYS A 54 -15.99 58.04 9.83
CA LYS A 54 -14.93 57.30 9.16
C LYS A 54 -14.77 55.93 9.84
N SER A 55 -15.09 54.86 9.13
CA SER A 55 -14.78 53.49 9.55
C SER A 55 -13.26 53.28 9.51
N VAL A 56 -12.66 53.08 10.68
CA VAL A 56 -11.27 52.63 10.80
C VAL A 56 -11.21 51.18 10.29
N PRO A 57 -10.33 50.83 9.34
CA PRO A 57 -10.16 49.44 8.93
C PRO A 57 -9.66 48.62 10.12
N LEU A 58 -10.35 47.52 10.43
CA LEU A 58 -9.83 46.52 11.36
C LEU A 58 -8.51 45.95 10.80
N PRO A 59 -7.49 45.73 11.65
CA PRO A 59 -6.27 45.06 11.22
C PRO A 59 -6.61 43.67 10.68
N ALA A 60 -5.99 43.31 9.55
CA ALA A 60 -6.12 41.98 8.97
C ALA A 60 -5.72 40.91 10.01
N PRO A 61 -6.45 39.79 10.12
CA PRO A 61 -6.07 38.72 11.02
C PRO A 61 -4.68 38.22 10.63
N ALA A 62 -3.81 38.06 11.64
CA ALA A 62 -2.49 37.48 11.45
C ALA A 62 -2.61 36.11 10.76
N PRO A 63 -1.68 35.74 9.86
CA PRO A 63 -1.68 34.42 9.27
C PRO A 63 -1.66 33.39 10.41
N GLY A 64 -2.68 32.52 10.45
CA GLY A 64 -2.74 31.43 11.41
C GLY A 64 -1.49 30.54 11.28
N PRO A 65 -1.12 29.79 12.33
CA PRO A 65 0.00 28.87 12.25
C PRO A 65 -0.18 27.96 11.04
N ALA A 66 0.82 27.96 10.14
CA ALA A 66 0.85 27.05 9.01
C ALA A 66 0.66 25.63 9.53
N ALA A 67 -0.32 24.90 8.99
CA ALA A 67 -0.55 23.51 9.32
C ALA A 67 0.79 22.77 9.25
N ALA A 68 1.24 22.21 10.37
CA ALA A 68 2.51 21.50 10.45
C ALA A 68 2.53 20.42 9.37
N ALA A 69 3.48 20.50 8.44
CA ALA A 69 3.66 19.49 7.41
C ALA A 69 3.77 18.12 8.08
N THR A 70 2.85 17.21 7.74
CA THR A 70 2.84 15.89 8.37
C THR A 70 4.18 15.21 8.09
N PRO A 71 4.98 14.86 9.11
CA PRO A 71 6.15 14.01 8.90
C PRO A 71 5.63 12.73 8.21
N GLY A 72 6.38 12.25 7.21
CA GLY A 72 5.84 11.33 6.20
C GLY A 72 5.05 10.11 6.71
N ARG A 73 4.34 9.43 5.82
CA ARG A 73 3.39 8.36 6.16
C ARG A 73 3.73 7.03 5.50
N VAL A 74 3.36 5.94 6.17
CA VAL A 74 3.24 4.61 5.56
C VAL A 74 1.76 4.37 5.21
N SER A 75 1.50 3.92 3.99
CA SER A 75 0.21 3.43 3.53
C SER A 75 0.30 1.94 3.28
N LEU A 76 -0.75 1.20 3.63
CA LEU A 76 -0.80 -0.25 3.56
C LEU A 76 -1.95 -0.65 2.64
N ASP A 77 -1.63 -1.39 1.60
CA ASP A 77 -2.59 -2.04 0.71
C ASP A 77 -2.41 -3.55 0.84
N SER A 78 -3.49 -4.27 1.17
CA SER A 78 -3.39 -5.68 1.55
C SER A 78 -4.52 -6.48 0.95
N HIS A 79 -4.16 -7.52 0.21
CA HIS A 79 -5.08 -8.43 -0.45
C HIS A 79 -4.84 -9.85 0.03
N GLU A 80 -5.93 -10.57 0.27
CA GLU A 80 -5.92 -11.99 0.57
C GLU A 80 -6.71 -12.71 -0.51
N GLN A 81 -6.13 -13.77 -1.07
CA GLN A 81 -6.74 -14.58 -2.11
C GLN A 81 -6.58 -16.06 -1.77
N TYR A 82 -7.39 -16.88 -2.44
CA TYR A 82 -7.50 -18.30 -2.13
C TYR A 82 -7.34 -19.15 -3.39
N TYR A 83 -6.74 -20.32 -3.22
CA TYR A 83 -6.82 -21.40 -4.20
C TYR A 83 -7.58 -22.58 -3.60
N ASP A 84 -8.54 -23.09 -4.35
CA ASP A 84 -9.43 -24.15 -3.89
C ASP A 84 -8.77 -25.52 -4.03
N ILE A 85 -8.94 -26.36 -3.02
CA ILE A 85 -8.45 -27.73 -2.98
C ILE A 85 -9.58 -28.69 -2.61
N ASP A 86 -9.48 -29.94 -3.08
CA ASP A 86 -10.46 -31.00 -2.84
C ASP A 86 -9.83 -32.28 -2.29
N GLY A 87 -10.50 -32.93 -1.34
CA GLY A 87 -10.06 -34.22 -0.81
C GLY A 87 -10.87 -34.68 0.40
N SER A 88 -10.83 -36.00 0.65
CA SER A 88 -11.50 -36.66 1.78
C SER A 88 -10.51 -37.27 2.79
N SER A 89 -9.20 -37.04 2.60
CA SER A 89 -8.12 -37.46 3.50
C SER A 89 -7.02 -36.40 3.56
N ALA A 90 -6.23 -36.39 4.63
CA ALA A 90 -5.13 -35.44 4.76
C ALA A 90 -4.07 -35.61 3.66
N GLY A 91 -3.79 -36.85 3.24
CA GLY A 91 -2.93 -37.14 2.09
C GLY A 91 -3.47 -36.55 0.77
N ALA A 92 -4.78 -36.64 0.53
CA ALA A 92 -5.40 -36.05 -0.66
C ALA A 92 -5.32 -34.52 -0.65
N LEU A 93 -5.60 -33.88 0.49
CA LEU A 93 -5.42 -32.44 0.65
C LEU A 93 -3.97 -32.02 0.45
N ARG A 94 -3.02 -32.86 0.89
CA ARG A 94 -1.60 -32.56 0.70
C ARG A 94 -1.17 -32.63 -0.75
N GLU A 95 -1.66 -33.60 -1.51
CA GLU A 95 -1.45 -33.68 -2.96
C GLU A 95 -2.01 -32.44 -3.68
N GLN A 96 -3.22 -32.01 -3.35
CA GLN A 96 -3.81 -30.81 -3.95
C GLN A 96 -2.94 -29.58 -3.70
N ILE A 97 -2.46 -29.40 -2.47
CA ILE A 97 -1.61 -28.26 -2.12
C ILE A 97 -0.28 -28.31 -2.88
N ARG A 98 0.34 -29.47 -3.03
CA ARG A 98 1.54 -29.62 -3.87
C ARG A 98 1.30 -29.30 -5.34
N ARG A 99 0.09 -29.56 -5.85
CA ARG A 99 -0.24 -29.34 -7.27
C ARG A 99 -0.67 -27.90 -7.56
N LEU A 100 -1.54 -27.35 -6.73
CA LEU A 100 -2.26 -26.09 -6.95
C LEU A 100 -1.67 -24.90 -6.17
N GLY A 101 -0.80 -25.17 -5.19
CA GLY A 101 -0.22 -24.12 -4.36
C GLY A 101 0.58 -23.09 -5.16
N PRO A 102 0.67 -21.84 -4.66
CA PRO A 102 1.41 -20.77 -5.32
C PRO A 102 2.90 -21.11 -5.48
N ARG A 103 3.53 -20.52 -6.51
CA ARG A 103 4.94 -20.74 -6.83
C ARG A 103 5.73 -19.43 -6.82
N ASP A 104 6.95 -19.51 -6.31
CA ASP A 104 7.98 -18.48 -6.42
C ASP A 104 9.29 -19.12 -6.88
N GLY A 105 9.47 -19.24 -8.20
CA GLY A 105 10.72 -19.76 -8.80
C GLY A 105 11.03 -21.24 -8.55
N GLY A 106 10.08 -22.04 -8.05
CA GLY A 106 10.31 -23.45 -7.72
C GLY A 106 9.07 -24.28 -7.39
N ALA A 107 9.19 -25.17 -6.41
CA ALA A 107 8.11 -26.02 -5.93
C ALA A 107 6.93 -25.19 -5.38
N ALA A 108 5.72 -25.75 -5.47
CA ALA A 108 4.54 -25.14 -4.87
C ALA A 108 4.72 -25.02 -3.36
N ARG A 109 4.20 -23.92 -2.82
CA ARG A 109 4.17 -23.65 -1.38
C ARG A 109 2.75 -23.81 -0.86
N ASP A 110 2.65 -24.08 0.43
CA ASP A 110 1.37 -24.18 1.14
C ASP A 110 0.58 -22.87 1.07
N ALA A 111 1.28 -21.75 1.21
CA ALA A 111 0.79 -20.39 1.02
C ALA A 111 1.93 -19.50 0.51
N LEU A 112 1.61 -18.27 0.15
CA LEU A 112 2.63 -17.31 -0.27
C LEU A 112 2.17 -15.88 -0.01
N THR A 113 2.96 -15.11 0.74
CA THR A 113 2.83 -13.66 0.90
C THR A 113 3.88 -12.95 0.05
N VAL A 114 3.42 -12.28 -1.01
CA VAL A 114 4.26 -11.43 -1.87
C VAL A 114 4.05 -9.97 -1.48
N TRP A 115 5.12 -9.18 -1.49
CA TRP A 115 5.04 -7.77 -1.19
C TRP A 115 5.89 -6.88 -2.12
N THR A 116 5.44 -5.63 -2.28
CA THR A 116 6.19 -4.55 -2.93
C THR A 116 6.15 -3.30 -2.07
N ILE A 117 7.23 -2.51 -2.12
CA ILE A 117 7.30 -1.21 -1.48
C ILE A 117 7.59 -0.16 -2.55
N ASP A 118 6.74 0.85 -2.58
CA ASP A 118 6.79 2.02 -3.45
C ASP A 118 6.93 3.27 -2.58
N TRP A 119 7.67 4.28 -3.03
CA TRP A 119 7.80 5.51 -2.26
C TRP A 119 7.82 6.77 -3.13
N THR A 120 7.34 7.85 -2.52
CA THR A 120 7.27 9.17 -3.15
C THR A 120 7.66 10.25 -2.15
N TYR A 121 8.15 11.37 -2.66
CA TYR A 121 8.56 12.52 -1.84
C TYR A 121 8.61 13.81 -2.67
N ALA A 122 8.68 14.92 -1.97
CA ALA A 122 9.00 16.23 -2.52
C ALA A 122 10.28 16.78 -1.87
N GLU A 123 10.92 17.73 -2.55
CA GLU A 123 12.13 18.39 -2.07
C GLU A 123 11.78 19.39 -0.98
N ALA A 124 12.56 19.41 0.10
CA ALA A 124 12.54 20.48 1.09
C ALA A 124 13.84 21.28 0.97
N HIS A 125 13.73 22.48 0.41
CA HIS A 125 14.84 23.43 0.31
C HIS A 125 14.97 24.23 1.61
N SER A 126 16.21 24.50 2.04
CA SER A 126 16.53 25.29 3.22
C SER A 126 17.87 26.04 3.02
N PRO A 127 18.15 27.12 3.76
CA PRO A 127 19.47 27.76 3.74
C PRO A 127 20.62 26.81 4.07
N GLU A 128 20.36 25.76 4.86
CA GLU A 128 21.33 24.74 5.29
C GLU A 128 21.50 23.59 4.28
N GLY A 129 20.77 23.60 3.17
CA GLY A 129 20.82 22.58 2.11
C GLY A 129 19.45 22.04 1.72
N CYS A 130 19.39 20.75 1.37
CA CYS A 130 18.18 20.07 0.94
C CYS A 130 17.84 18.87 1.83
N GLY A 131 16.55 18.57 1.93
CA GLY A 131 15.99 17.37 2.53
C GLY A 131 14.74 16.89 1.79
N LEU A 132 14.02 15.96 2.41
CA LEU A 132 12.76 15.43 1.88
C LEU A 132 11.56 15.88 2.72
N ARG A 133 10.45 16.19 2.06
CA ARG A 133 9.13 16.38 2.67
C ARG A 133 8.07 15.55 1.95
N ASP A 134 6.87 15.49 2.52
CA ASP A 134 5.73 14.77 1.96
C ASP A 134 6.03 13.29 1.64
N VAL A 135 6.94 12.68 2.41
CA VAL A 135 7.39 11.31 2.18
C VAL A 135 6.20 10.36 2.36
N LYS A 136 5.90 9.57 1.33
CA LYS A 136 4.90 8.51 1.37
C LYS A 136 5.58 7.20 1.02
N VAL A 137 5.48 6.22 1.90
CA VAL A 137 5.84 4.82 1.62
C VAL A 137 4.55 4.03 1.48
N THR A 138 4.39 3.25 0.42
CA THR A 138 3.23 2.37 0.21
C THR A 138 3.71 0.93 0.18
N LEU A 139 3.22 0.12 1.11
CA LEU A 139 3.43 -1.32 1.16
C LEU A 139 2.20 -2.00 0.56
N THR A 140 2.39 -2.78 -0.50
CA THR A 140 1.36 -3.66 -1.05
C THR A 140 1.68 -5.10 -0.68
N LEU A 141 0.72 -5.82 -0.08
CA LEU A 141 0.80 -7.23 0.30
C LEU A 141 -0.26 -8.03 -0.44
N ASN A 142 0.12 -9.20 -0.95
CA ASN A 142 -0.78 -10.16 -1.55
C ASN A 142 -0.50 -11.54 -0.93
N THR A 143 -1.43 -12.06 -0.14
CA THR A 143 -1.31 -13.37 0.51
C THR A 143 -2.23 -14.37 -0.16
N THR A 144 -1.68 -15.49 -0.63
CA THR A 144 -2.42 -16.60 -1.24
C THR A 144 -2.49 -17.78 -0.28
N LEU A 145 -3.69 -18.21 0.09
CA LEU A 145 -3.93 -19.29 1.05
C LEU A 145 -4.73 -20.46 0.43
N PRO A 146 -4.57 -21.69 0.93
CA PRO A 146 -5.43 -22.78 0.49
C PRO A 146 -6.82 -22.65 1.13
N ARG A 147 -7.85 -23.01 0.37
CA ARG A 147 -9.23 -23.10 0.85
C ARG A 147 -9.79 -24.49 0.57
N TRP A 148 -10.32 -25.12 1.60
CA TRP A 148 -10.95 -26.43 1.51
C TRP A 148 -12.37 -26.35 2.06
N ALA A 149 -13.33 -26.80 1.26
CA ALA A 149 -14.71 -27.03 1.68
C ALA A 149 -14.87 -28.55 1.93
N PRO A 150 -14.97 -29.00 3.19
CA PRO A 150 -15.05 -30.43 3.48
C PRO A 150 -16.35 -31.02 2.89
N PRO A 151 -16.26 -32.08 2.07
CA PRO A 151 -17.46 -32.77 1.57
C PRO A 151 -18.32 -33.34 2.71
N THR A 152 -19.61 -33.55 2.44
CA THR A 152 -20.51 -34.23 3.38
C THR A 152 -19.95 -35.58 3.82
N GLY A 153 -19.99 -35.87 5.12
CA GLY A 153 -19.45 -37.11 5.68
C GLY A 153 -17.94 -37.09 5.96
N THR A 154 -17.25 -35.96 5.75
CA THR A 154 -15.84 -35.81 6.16
C THR A 154 -15.68 -36.07 7.66
N PRO A 155 -14.74 -36.95 8.09
CA PRO A 155 -14.52 -37.21 9.50
C PRO A 155 -14.13 -35.95 10.29
N ALA A 156 -14.72 -35.76 11.48
CA ALA A 156 -14.44 -34.62 12.35
C ALA A 156 -12.94 -34.42 12.62
N ARG A 157 -12.20 -35.51 12.84
CA ARG A 157 -10.74 -35.48 13.02
C ARG A 157 -9.99 -34.77 11.88
N LEU A 158 -10.44 -34.96 10.63
CA LEU A 158 -9.78 -34.34 9.47
C LEU A 158 -10.08 -32.85 9.40
N ILE A 159 -11.31 -32.46 9.75
CA ILE A 159 -11.72 -31.05 9.85
C ILE A 159 -10.87 -30.34 10.91
N ASP A 160 -10.67 -30.96 12.06
CA ASP A 160 -9.86 -30.38 13.15
C ASP A 160 -8.37 -30.30 12.79
N SER A 161 -7.82 -31.34 12.14
CA SER A 161 -6.46 -31.30 11.60
C SER A 161 -6.29 -30.17 10.58
N TRP A 162 -7.25 -29.99 9.66
CA TRP A 162 -7.23 -28.90 8.69
C TRP A 162 -7.28 -27.52 9.35
N ARG A 163 -8.15 -27.32 10.34
CA ARG A 163 -8.27 -26.04 11.06
C ARG A 163 -6.97 -25.69 11.80
N THR A 164 -6.32 -26.69 12.38
CA THR A 164 -5.03 -26.52 13.07
C THR A 164 -3.93 -26.16 12.07
N TYR A 165 -3.81 -26.94 11.00
CA TYR A 165 -2.90 -26.69 9.90
C TYR A 165 -3.06 -25.27 9.31
N LEU A 166 -4.28 -24.88 8.93
CA LEU A 166 -4.53 -23.58 8.30
C LEU A 166 -4.22 -22.41 9.25
N ARG A 167 -4.44 -22.59 10.56
CA ARG A 167 -4.05 -21.60 11.57
C ARG A 167 -2.54 -21.39 11.60
N SER A 168 -1.78 -22.48 11.57
CA SER A 168 -0.31 -22.42 11.52
C SER A 168 0.20 -21.81 10.21
N VAL A 169 -0.43 -22.11 9.07
CA VAL A 169 -0.12 -21.46 7.79
C VAL A 169 -0.36 -19.95 7.90
N LYS A 170 -1.52 -19.52 8.40
CA LYS A 170 -1.83 -18.09 8.60
C LYS A 170 -0.85 -17.40 9.54
N LEU A 171 -0.42 -18.08 10.61
CA LEU A 171 0.61 -17.57 11.52
C LEU A 171 1.94 -17.35 10.80
N HIS A 172 2.36 -18.31 9.98
CA HIS A 172 3.59 -18.20 9.20
C HIS A 172 3.54 -17.01 8.24
N GLU A 173 2.46 -16.89 7.45
CA GLU A 173 2.25 -15.76 6.52
C GLU A 173 2.17 -14.40 7.23
N ALA A 174 1.58 -14.35 8.43
CA ALA A 174 1.55 -13.13 9.24
C ALA A 174 2.94 -12.67 9.69
N GLY A 175 3.91 -13.59 9.84
CA GLY A 175 5.30 -13.25 10.09
C GLY A 175 5.96 -12.54 8.92
N HIS A 176 5.78 -13.05 7.70
CA HIS A 176 6.24 -12.39 6.47
C HIS A 176 5.68 -10.97 6.33
N ARG A 177 4.37 -10.83 6.58
CA ARG A 177 3.70 -9.53 6.66
C ARG A 177 4.37 -8.60 7.67
N THR A 178 4.60 -9.07 8.89
CA THR A 178 5.19 -8.25 9.97
C THR A 178 6.57 -7.73 9.58
N ILE A 179 7.39 -8.55 8.92
CA ILE A 179 8.70 -8.16 8.42
C ILE A 179 8.57 -7.07 7.34
N ALA A 180 7.64 -7.22 6.40
CA ALA A 180 7.43 -6.24 5.33
C ALA A 180 6.91 -4.90 5.88
N GLU A 181 5.99 -4.92 6.85
CA GLU A 181 5.50 -3.72 7.52
C GLU A 181 6.60 -3.00 8.30
N GLN A 182 7.47 -3.74 9.01
CA GLN A 182 8.63 -3.15 9.66
C GLN A 182 9.58 -2.52 8.64
N ASN A 183 9.81 -3.18 7.52
CA ASN A 183 10.69 -2.68 6.47
C ASN A 183 10.16 -1.37 5.84
N ALA A 184 8.84 -1.24 5.67
CA ALA A 184 8.22 0.00 5.21
C ALA A 184 8.39 1.16 6.21
N ARG A 185 8.32 0.87 7.52
CA ARG A 185 8.59 1.85 8.59
C ARG A 185 10.06 2.26 8.62
N ASP A 186 10.97 1.29 8.50
CA ASP A 186 12.42 1.52 8.45
C ASP A 186 12.78 2.42 7.25
N LEU A 187 12.15 2.18 6.09
CA LEU A 187 12.34 2.99 4.89
C LEU A 187 11.88 4.43 5.11
N LEU A 188 10.68 4.62 5.66
CA LEU A 188 10.15 5.95 5.94
C LEU A 188 11.09 6.74 6.86
N ALA A 189 11.55 6.12 7.96
CA ALA A 189 12.47 6.74 8.91
C ALA A 189 13.79 7.12 8.23
N ALA A 190 14.36 6.20 7.43
CA ALA A 190 15.61 6.44 6.72
C ALA A 190 15.48 7.59 5.70
N LEU A 191 14.38 7.67 4.95
CA LEU A 191 14.13 8.75 4.00
C LEU A 191 13.97 10.10 4.69
N LEU A 192 13.23 10.17 5.81
CA LEU A 192 13.03 11.41 6.57
C LEU A 192 14.33 11.95 7.20
N ALA A 193 15.33 11.10 7.42
CA ALA A 193 16.63 11.48 7.95
C ALA A 193 17.60 12.06 6.92
N LEU A 194 17.32 11.92 5.61
CA LEU A 194 18.25 12.35 4.56
C LEU A 194 18.40 13.86 4.49
N ARG A 195 19.65 14.33 4.48
CA ARG A 195 20.06 15.72 4.24
C ARG A 195 21.23 15.74 3.26
N GLY A 196 21.39 16.82 2.52
CA GLY A 196 22.50 17.01 1.59
C GLY A 196 22.69 18.49 1.25
N ALA A 197 23.84 18.86 0.70
CA ALA A 197 24.10 20.24 0.28
C ALA A 197 23.24 20.60 -0.93
N THR A 198 22.97 19.62 -1.80
CA THR A 198 22.09 19.78 -2.97
C THR A 198 20.94 18.77 -2.95
N CYS A 199 19.82 19.11 -3.60
CA CYS A 199 18.71 18.15 -3.72
C CYS A 199 19.07 16.93 -4.59
N GLN A 200 20.00 17.07 -5.53
CA GLN A 200 20.48 15.95 -6.32
C GLN A 200 21.16 14.89 -5.44
N GLU A 201 22.03 15.31 -4.51
CA GLU A 201 22.64 14.41 -3.52
C GLU A 201 21.60 13.66 -2.69
N VAL A 202 20.56 14.38 -2.23
CA VAL A 202 19.48 13.79 -1.44
C VAL A 202 18.66 12.78 -2.25
N TRP A 203 18.40 13.03 -3.54
CA TRP A 203 17.67 12.09 -4.38
C TRP A 203 18.46 10.82 -4.65
N ASP A 204 19.75 10.97 -4.96
CA ASP A 204 20.62 9.82 -5.20
C ASP A 204 20.76 8.99 -3.93
N ALA A 205 20.85 9.64 -2.77
CA ALA A 205 20.81 8.99 -1.47
C ALA A 205 19.47 8.31 -1.18
N ALA A 206 18.35 8.92 -1.54
CA ALA A 206 17.01 8.36 -1.36
C ALA A 206 16.79 7.10 -2.20
N SER A 207 17.24 7.08 -3.45
CA SER A 207 17.16 5.91 -4.32
C SER A 207 17.99 4.75 -3.77
N ARG A 208 19.27 4.99 -3.43
CA ARG A 208 20.14 3.97 -2.82
C ARG A 208 19.60 3.47 -1.48
N THR A 209 19.05 4.37 -0.66
CA THR A 209 18.45 4.01 0.64
C THR A 209 17.23 3.11 0.44
N GLY A 210 16.35 3.46 -0.51
CA GLY A 210 15.18 2.65 -0.86
C GLY A 210 15.55 1.24 -1.31
N GLU A 211 16.47 1.12 -2.25
CA GLU A 211 16.94 -0.18 -2.76
C GLU A 211 17.56 -1.03 -1.65
N ARG A 212 18.45 -0.44 -0.84
CA ARG A 212 19.11 -1.12 0.27
C ARG A 212 18.10 -1.64 1.31
N VAL A 213 17.23 -0.76 1.81
CA VAL A 213 16.26 -1.14 2.85
C VAL A 213 15.32 -2.23 2.35
N VAL A 214 14.83 -2.13 1.11
CA VAL A 214 13.98 -3.18 0.53
C VAL A 214 14.74 -4.51 0.39
N ALA A 215 16.01 -4.48 -0.03
CA ALA A 215 16.83 -5.70 -0.11
C ALA A 215 17.03 -6.36 1.27
N GLU A 216 17.24 -5.57 2.33
CA GLU A 216 17.32 -6.05 3.72
C GLU A 216 16.00 -6.72 4.16
N GLY A 217 14.85 -6.11 3.85
CA GLY A 217 13.53 -6.70 4.13
C GLY A 217 13.31 -8.04 3.43
N ARG A 218 13.78 -8.17 2.18
CA ARG A 218 13.74 -9.45 1.44
C ARG A 218 14.67 -10.48 2.05
N ALA A 219 15.85 -10.09 2.50
CA ALA A 219 16.78 -10.98 3.18
C ALA A 219 16.19 -11.49 4.51
N LYS A 220 15.57 -10.62 5.31
CA LYS A 220 14.86 -10.99 6.54
C LYS A 220 13.71 -11.98 6.27
N ASN A 221 12.92 -11.77 5.22
CA ASN A 221 11.86 -12.71 4.84
C ASN A 221 12.41 -14.10 4.48
N ARG A 222 13.50 -14.17 3.70
CA ARG A 222 14.16 -15.44 3.38
C ARG A 222 14.76 -16.11 4.61
N ALA A 223 15.34 -15.34 5.53
CA ALA A 223 15.86 -15.87 6.79
C ALA A 223 14.73 -16.46 7.65
N TYR A 224 13.60 -15.77 7.73
CA TYR A 224 12.42 -16.24 8.46
C TYR A 224 11.88 -17.58 7.93
N ASP A 225 11.85 -17.76 6.61
CA ASP A 225 11.57 -19.05 5.98
C ASP A 225 12.53 -20.16 6.45
N VAL A 226 13.84 -19.87 6.44
CA VAL A 226 14.87 -20.84 6.85
C VAL A 226 14.75 -21.18 8.34
N GLU A 227 14.65 -20.18 9.20
CA GLU A 227 14.55 -20.30 10.65
C GLU A 227 13.30 -21.10 11.05
N THR A 228 12.17 -20.81 10.41
CA THR A 228 10.91 -21.48 10.73
C THR A 228 10.75 -22.82 10.04
N LYS A 229 11.69 -23.21 9.16
CA LYS A 229 11.58 -24.34 8.22
C LYS A 229 10.30 -24.26 7.39
N HIS A 230 10.06 -23.11 6.76
CA HIS A 230 8.84 -22.80 6.02
C HIS A 230 7.58 -23.01 6.88
N GLY A 231 7.62 -22.54 8.13
CA GLY A 231 6.51 -22.62 9.08
C GLY A 231 6.36 -23.97 9.82
N GLN A 232 7.16 -25.00 9.53
CA GLN A 232 7.05 -26.30 10.22
C GLN A 232 7.26 -26.16 11.74
N THR A 233 8.21 -25.32 12.17
CA THR A 233 8.43 -25.02 13.60
C THR A 233 7.27 -24.26 14.25
N GLN A 234 6.36 -23.72 13.44
CA GLN A 234 5.14 -23.02 13.83
C GLN A 234 3.89 -23.90 13.68
N GLY A 235 4.07 -25.20 13.44
CA GLY A 235 3.00 -26.18 13.32
C GLY A 235 2.39 -26.30 11.93
N VAL A 236 3.03 -25.78 10.88
CA VAL A 236 2.60 -26.01 9.49
C VAL A 236 2.86 -27.47 9.14
N GLU A 237 1.88 -28.30 9.46
CA GLU A 237 1.92 -29.73 9.22
C GLU A 237 0.51 -30.28 9.02
N LEU A 238 0.31 -31.00 7.92
CA LEU A 238 -0.92 -31.75 7.64
C LEU A 238 -0.56 -33.22 7.46
N ARG A 239 -0.54 -33.97 8.57
CA ARG A 239 -0.18 -35.40 8.56
C ARG A 239 -1.31 -36.26 7.99
N PRO A 240 -1.00 -37.32 7.20
CA PRO A 240 -1.95 -38.35 6.79
C PRO A 240 -2.73 -38.97 7.95
#